data_AF-A0A328RR40-F1
#
_entry.id   AF-A0A328RR40-F1
#
_cell.length_a   1.000
_cell.length_b   1.000
_cell.length_c   1.000
_cell.angle_alpha   90.00
_cell.angle_beta   90.00
_cell.angle_gamma   90.00
#
_symmetry.space_group_name_H-M   'P 1'
#
loop_
_entity.id
_entity.type
_entity.pdbx_description
1 polymer ?
#
loop_
_entity_poly.entity_id
_entity_poly.type
_entity_poly.pdbx_seq_one_letter_code
_entity_poly.pdbx_strand_id
1 'polypeptide(L)'
;MKEDYFKNLSDRERAIFEGGISMGALYHQFVGTPVSIDTCSSLERAIEESILLQPAVIDVDVSLNKDLIKQSSGTMGYTSLEGNMLNIQITTKINEISVCTCISYMEDLDYPLMYIKD
;
A
#
# COMPACT_ATOMS: atom_id res chain seq x y z
N MET A 1 15.99 -12.84 -11.92
CA MET A 1 16.78 -11.61 -11.68
C MET A 1 18.18 -12.03 -11.26
N LYS A 2 19.24 -11.26 -11.58
CA LYS A 2 20.60 -11.59 -11.10
C LYS A 2 20.60 -11.58 -9.57
N GLU A 3 20.62 -12.78 -8.97
CA GLU A 3 20.62 -13.00 -7.52
C GLU A 3 21.85 -12.41 -6.81
N ASP A 4 22.86 -11.97 -7.58
CA ASP A 4 24.11 -11.41 -7.06
C ASP A 4 23.94 -10.15 -6.18
N TYR A 5 22.93 -9.31 -6.40
CA TYR A 5 22.76 -8.06 -5.64
C TYR A 5 22.20 -8.24 -4.24
N PHE A 6 21.60 -9.38 -3.93
CA PHE A 6 20.92 -9.63 -2.65
C PHE A 6 21.58 -10.71 -1.82
N LYS A 7 22.78 -11.18 -2.19
CA LYS A 7 23.52 -12.24 -1.47
C LYS A 7 23.87 -11.88 -0.03
N ASN A 8 23.84 -10.59 0.32
CA ASN A 8 24.10 -10.08 1.66
C ASN A 8 22.82 -9.92 2.50
N LEU A 9 21.65 -10.33 1.98
CA LEU A 9 20.38 -10.33 2.70
C LEU A 9 19.90 -11.77 2.88
N SER A 10 19.42 -12.09 4.07
CA SER A 10 18.56 -13.25 4.30
C SER A 10 17.22 -13.08 3.57
N ASP A 11 16.50 -14.19 3.38
CA ASP A 11 15.17 -14.17 2.76
C ASP A 11 14.20 -13.25 3.50
N ARG A 12 14.26 -13.22 4.84
CA ARG A 12 13.44 -12.32 5.66
C ARG A 12 13.79 -10.85 5.45
N GLU A 13 15.08 -10.50 5.44
CA GLU A 13 15.52 -9.13 5.20
C GLU A 13 15.12 -8.66 3.80
N ARG A 14 15.24 -9.54 2.81
CA ARG A 14 14.81 -9.23 1.44
C ARG A 14 13.30 -9.07 1.32
N ALA A 15 12.50 -9.94 1.95
CA ALA A 15 11.05 -9.79 1.95
C ALA A 15 10.63 -8.44 2.58
N ILE A 16 11.21 -8.08 3.73
CA ILE A 16 10.99 -6.76 4.35
C ILE A 16 11.38 -5.62 3.41
N PHE A 17 12.54 -5.74 2.75
CA PHE A 17 13.05 -4.72 1.84
C PHE A 17 12.11 -4.48 0.65
N GLU A 18 11.65 -5.56 -0.02
CA GLU A 18 10.70 -5.46 -1.13
C GLU A 18 9.35 -4.89 -0.65
N GLY A 19 8.87 -5.31 0.54
CA GLY A 19 7.64 -4.75 1.13
C GLY A 19 7.75 -3.25 1.41
N GLY A 20 8.89 -2.80 1.91
CA GLY A 20 9.19 -1.37 2.10
C GLY A 20 9.19 -0.58 0.79
N ILE A 21 9.79 -1.13 -0.27
CA ILE A 21 9.75 -0.53 -1.62
C ILE A 21 8.30 -0.41 -2.08
N SER A 22 7.50 -1.47 -1.97
CA SER A 22 6.13 -1.49 -2.44
C SER A 22 5.23 -0.51 -1.67
N MET A 23 5.37 -0.40 -0.35
CA MET A 23 4.63 0.61 0.43
C MET A 23 4.96 2.04 -0.01
N GLY A 24 6.26 2.36 -0.18
CA GLY A 24 6.69 3.69 -0.62
C GLY A 24 6.23 4.01 -2.05
N ALA A 25 6.35 3.04 -2.96
CA ALA A 25 5.91 3.17 -4.34
C ALA A 25 4.38 3.40 -4.40
N LEU A 26 3.59 2.60 -3.69
CA LEU A 26 2.14 2.75 -3.62
C LEU A 26 1.77 4.15 -3.12
N TYR A 27 2.29 4.53 -1.96
CA TYR A 27 1.94 5.80 -1.33
C TYR A 27 2.19 6.98 -2.26
N HIS A 28 3.39 7.08 -2.82
CA HIS A 28 3.77 8.22 -3.67
C HIS A 28 3.21 8.16 -5.10
N GLN A 29 2.85 6.98 -5.61
CA GLN A 29 2.25 6.86 -6.94
C GLN A 29 0.77 7.26 -6.95
N PHE A 30 0.03 6.96 -5.87
CA PHE A 30 -1.43 7.08 -5.85
C PHE A 30 -1.97 8.25 -5.02
N VAL A 31 -1.24 8.76 -4.02
CA VAL A 31 -1.67 9.96 -3.29
C VAL A 31 -1.81 11.13 -4.27
N GLY A 32 -2.91 11.88 -4.14
CA GLY A 32 -3.31 12.95 -5.05
C GLY A 32 -4.30 12.53 -6.15
N THR A 33 -4.47 11.22 -6.40
CA THR A 33 -5.42 10.71 -7.39
C THR A 33 -6.85 11.14 -7.07
N PRO A 34 -7.60 11.73 -8.03
CA PRO A 34 -9.01 12.03 -7.81
C PRO A 34 -9.84 10.76 -7.53
N VAL A 35 -10.62 10.77 -6.46
CA VAL A 35 -11.45 9.64 -6.03
C VAL A 35 -12.81 10.12 -5.52
N SER A 36 -13.86 9.37 -5.83
CA SER A 36 -15.21 9.53 -5.28
C SER A 36 -15.71 8.20 -4.72
N ILE A 37 -16.87 8.20 -4.07
CA ILE A 37 -17.48 6.96 -3.55
C ILE A 37 -17.75 5.95 -4.67
N ASP A 38 -18.13 6.44 -5.85
CA ASP A 38 -18.46 5.59 -7.00
C ASP A 38 -17.21 5.00 -7.66
N THR A 39 -16.07 5.72 -7.62
CA THR A 39 -14.81 5.26 -8.22
C THR A 39 -13.88 4.56 -7.25
N CYS A 40 -14.12 4.69 -5.94
CA CYS A 40 -13.30 4.13 -4.86
C CYS A 40 -12.94 2.66 -5.11
N SER A 41 -13.94 1.80 -5.34
CA SER A 41 -13.71 0.36 -5.55
C SER A 41 -12.91 0.06 -6.81
N SER A 42 -13.03 0.89 -7.86
CA SER A 42 -12.23 0.71 -9.07
C SER A 42 -10.77 1.13 -8.85
N LEU A 43 -10.53 2.15 -8.03
CA LEU A 43 -9.20 2.60 -7.66
C LEU A 43 -8.51 1.60 -6.72
N GLU A 44 -9.22 1.06 -5.72
CA GLU A 44 -8.74 -0.03 -4.85
C GLU A 44 -8.16 -1.17 -5.69
N ARG A 45 -8.95 -1.67 -6.65
CA ARG A 45 -8.53 -2.75 -7.56
C ARG A 45 -7.37 -2.37 -8.47
N ALA A 46 -7.35 -1.16 -9.00
CA ALA A 46 -6.25 -0.69 -9.84
C ALA A 46 -4.93 -0.60 -9.07
N ILE A 47 -4.97 -0.17 -7.79
CA ILE A 47 -3.81 -0.16 -6.90
C ILE A 47 -3.33 -1.59 -6.66
N GLU A 48 -4.23 -2.49 -6.26
CA GLU A 48 -3.94 -3.90 -6.02
C GLU A 48 -3.25 -4.55 -7.24
N GLU A 49 -3.90 -4.49 -8.40
CA GLU A 49 -3.39 -5.07 -9.65
C GLU A 49 -2.04 -4.46 -10.06
N SER A 50 -1.81 -3.17 -9.79
CA SER A 50 -0.54 -2.51 -10.12
C SER A 50 0.60 -2.93 -9.18
N ILE A 51 0.33 -3.07 -7.89
CA ILE A 51 1.35 -3.38 -6.88
C ILE A 51 1.71 -4.88 -6.92
N LEU A 52 0.77 -5.75 -7.26
CA LEU A 52 1.02 -7.19 -7.50
C LEU A 52 2.05 -7.46 -8.61
N LEU A 53 2.30 -6.51 -9.51
CA LEU A 53 3.33 -6.65 -10.55
C LEU A 53 4.77 -6.46 -10.02
N GLN A 54 4.94 -5.94 -8.81
CA GLN A 54 6.26 -5.67 -8.24
C GLN A 54 6.96 -6.96 -7.77
N PRO A 55 8.30 -6.97 -7.71
CA PRO A 55 9.05 -8.13 -7.24
C PRO A 55 8.62 -8.60 -5.85
N ALA A 56 8.55 -9.93 -5.68
CA ALA A 56 8.23 -10.61 -4.41
C ALA A 56 6.83 -10.38 -3.84
N VAL A 57 6.01 -9.47 -4.39
CA VAL A 57 4.64 -9.27 -3.95
C VAL A 57 3.78 -10.45 -4.40
N ILE A 58 3.09 -11.09 -3.45
CA ILE A 58 2.23 -12.25 -3.71
C ILE A 58 0.76 -12.00 -3.39
N ASP A 59 0.47 -10.97 -2.60
CA ASP A 59 -0.88 -10.60 -2.19
C ASP A 59 -0.92 -9.12 -1.78
N VAL A 60 -2.00 -8.44 -2.11
CA VAL A 60 -2.21 -7.02 -1.78
C VAL A 60 -3.68 -6.83 -1.42
N ASP A 61 -3.95 -6.33 -0.22
CA ASP A 61 -5.28 -5.91 0.21
C ASP A 61 -5.30 -4.37 0.27
N VAL A 62 -6.21 -3.77 -0.48
CA VAL A 62 -6.37 -2.31 -0.56
C VAL A 62 -7.76 -1.95 -0.08
N SER A 63 -7.82 -1.17 0.99
CA SER A 63 -9.06 -0.55 1.46
C SER A 63 -8.87 0.95 1.62
N LEU A 64 -9.76 1.71 1.00
CA LEU A 64 -9.81 3.16 1.14
C LEU A 64 -10.95 3.56 2.10
N ASN A 65 -10.67 4.52 2.98
CA ASN A 65 -11.66 5.01 3.94
C ASN A 65 -12.76 5.82 3.24
N LYS A 66 -13.88 5.15 2.93
CA LYS A 66 -15.04 5.74 2.24
C LYS A 66 -15.69 6.87 3.04
N ASP A 67 -15.65 6.83 4.36
CA ASP A 67 -16.21 7.90 5.19
C ASP A 67 -15.39 9.19 5.05
N LEU A 68 -14.07 9.09 5.09
CA LEU A 68 -13.16 10.22 4.86
C LEU A 68 -13.27 10.76 3.42
N ILE A 69 -13.37 9.88 2.42
CA ILE A 69 -13.60 10.27 1.02
C ILE A 69 -14.91 11.06 0.91
N LYS A 70 -16.00 10.55 1.50
CA LYS A 70 -17.31 11.20 1.47
C LYS A 70 -17.28 12.57 2.15
N GLN A 71 -16.66 12.64 3.32
CA GLN A 71 -16.52 13.88 4.09
C GLN A 71 -15.72 14.94 3.31
N SER A 72 -14.64 14.53 2.65
CA SER A 72 -13.73 15.43 1.93
C SER A 72 -14.23 15.84 0.56
N SER A 73 -15.14 15.06 -0.06
CA SER A 73 -15.65 15.31 -1.41
C SER A 73 -16.52 16.57 -1.55
N GLY A 74 -17.11 17.05 -0.45
CA GLY A 74 -17.90 18.28 -0.40
C GLY A 74 -18.94 18.40 -1.53
N THR A 75 -19.07 19.60 -2.09
CA THR A 75 -20.01 19.88 -3.21
C THR A 75 -19.50 19.40 -4.56
N MET A 76 -18.21 19.10 -4.69
CA MET A 76 -17.60 18.71 -5.97
C MET A 76 -17.82 17.22 -6.28
N GLY A 77 -18.15 16.42 -5.26
CA GLY A 77 -18.47 14.99 -5.41
C GLY A 77 -17.24 14.09 -5.57
N TYR A 78 -16.03 14.63 -5.43
CA TYR A 78 -14.77 13.89 -5.37
C TYR A 78 -13.75 14.66 -4.51
N THR A 79 -12.71 13.95 -4.07
CA THR A 79 -11.54 14.52 -3.39
C THR A 79 -10.25 13.98 -4.02
N SER A 80 -9.10 14.54 -3.65
CA SER A 80 -7.82 13.88 -3.90
C SER A 80 -7.57 12.82 -2.83
N LEU A 81 -7.04 11.66 -3.23
CA LEU A 81 -6.68 10.60 -2.31
C LEU A 81 -5.56 11.07 -1.37
N GLU A 82 -5.79 10.98 -0.07
CA GLU A 82 -4.85 11.37 0.98
C GLU A 82 -4.32 10.16 1.75
N GLY A 83 -3.16 10.31 2.40
CA GLY A 83 -2.51 9.23 3.14
C GLY A 83 -3.36 8.65 4.28
N ASN A 84 -4.15 9.49 4.95
CA ASN A 84 -5.06 9.08 6.03
C ASN A 84 -6.25 8.22 5.54
N MET A 85 -6.50 8.19 4.23
CA MET A 85 -7.54 7.38 3.62
C MET A 85 -7.07 5.96 3.31
N LEU A 86 -5.76 5.68 3.39
CA LEU A 86 -5.16 4.41 3.01
C LEU A 86 -5.18 3.41 4.18
N ASN A 87 -5.71 2.21 3.91
CA ASN A 87 -5.53 1.02 4.74
C ASN A 87 -5.09 -0.14 3.85
N ILE A 88 -3.79 -0.42 3.84
CA ILE A 88 -3.16 -1.34 2.89
C ILE A 88 -2.46 -2.46 3.64
N GLN A 89 -2.54 -3.68 3.12
CA GLN A 89 -1.65 -4.78 3.47
C GLN A 89 -0.97 -5.32 2.22
N ILE A 90 0.36 -5.48 2.25
CA ILE A 90 1.15 -6.04 1.16
C ILE A 90 1.91 -7.23 1.71
N THR A 91 1.67 -8.42 1.15
CA THR A 91 2.42 -9.62 1.49
C THR A 91 3.50 -9.85 0.45
N THR A 92 4.75 -9.85 0.91
CA THR A 92 5.90 -10.23 0.09
C THR A 92 6.43 -11.60 0.50
N LYS A 93 6.94 -12.36 -0.47
CA LYS A 93 7.50 -13.70 -0.25
C LYS A 93 8.83 -13.88 -0.97
N ILE A 94 9.84 -14.29 -0.20
CA ILE A 94 11.14 -14.74 -0.71
C ILE A 94 11.34 -16.17 -0.21
N ASN A 95 11.49 -17.11 -1.15
CA ASN A 95 11.53 -18.55 -0.85
C ASN A 95 10.35 -18.96 0.03
N GLU A 96 10.58 -19.47 1.25
CA GLU A 96 9.51 -19.85 2.19
C GLU A 96 9.13 -18.78 3.21
N ILE A 97 9.80 -17.62 3.18
CA ILE A 97 9.54 -16.52 4.12
C ILE A 97 8.54 -15.54 3.52
N SER A 98 7.39 -15.39 4.19
CA SER A 98 6.41 -14.35 3.90
C SER A 98 6.46 -13.26 4.96
N VAL A 99 6.32 -12.00 4.55
CA VAL A 99 6.24 -10.83 5.43
C VAL A 99 5.06 -9.99 5.00
N CYS A 100 4.21 -9.60 5.96
CA CYS A 100 3.12 -8.67 5.74
C CYS A 100 3.55 -7.27 6.18
N THR A 101 3.45 -6.30 5.28
CA THR A 101 3.70 -4.89 5.54
C THR A 101 2.41 -4.10 5.38
N CYS A 102 2.23 -3.04 6.15
CA CYS A 102 0.97 -2.32 6.26
C CYS A 102 1.16 -0.81 6.16
N ILE A 103 0.17 -0.15 5.57
CA ILE A 103 -0.03 1.31 5.66
C ILE A 103 -1.36 1.52 6.36
N SER A 104 -1.34 2.19 7.52
CA SER A 104 -2.57 2.55 8.24
C SER A 104 -2.40 3.89 8.93
N TYR A 105 -3.47 4.69 8.97
CA TYR A 105 -3.48 5.95 9.69
C TYR A 105 -3.57 5.72 11.21
N MET A 106 -2.63 6.30 11.95
CA MET A 106 -2.56 6.25 13.41
C MET A 106 -3.05 7.60 13.96
N GLU A 107 -4.26 7.62 14.51
CA GLU A 107 -4.90 8.85 15.01
C GLU A 107 -4.10 9.54 16.13
N ASP A 108 -3.45 8.75 16.99
CA ASP A 108 -2.62 9.22 18.10
C ASP A 108 -1.31 9.89 17.63
N LEU A 109 -0.86 9.56 16.42
CA LEU A 109 0.34 10.14 15.80
C LEU A 109 0.02 11.18 14.72
N ASP A 110 -1.26 11.31 14.34
CA ASP A 110 -1.69 12.07 13.16
C ASP A 110 -0.85 11.72 11.92
N TYR A 111 -0.62 10.41 11.70
CA TYR A 111 0.37 9.95 10.71
C TYR A 111 -0.04 8.64 10.00
N PRO A 112 0.07 8.55 8.66
CA PRO A 112 -0.07 7.30 7.92
C PRO A 112 1.19 6.44 8.12
N LEU A 113 1.14 5.56 9.13
CA LEU A 113 2.28 4.74 9.53
C LEU A 113 2.46 3.56 8.58
N MET A 114 3.72 3.37 8.15
CA MET A 114 4.18 2.16 7.47
C MET A 114 4.86 1.23 8.49
N TYR A 115 4.44 -0.03 8.56
CA TYR A 115 5.00 -0.98 9.52
C TYR A 115 4.97 -2.43 9.02
N ILE A 116 5.67 -3.32 9.71
CA ILE A 116 5.64 -4.77 9.47
C ILE A 116 4.67 -5.37 10.49
N LYS A 117 3.70 -6.14 10.02
CA LYS A 117 2.75 -6.88 10.85
C LYS A 117 3.39 -8.18 11.32
N ASP A 118 3.13 -8.55 12.58
CA ASP A 118 3.62 -9.78 13.20
C ASP A 118 3.20 -11.05 12.45
#